data_AF-A0A4R8MT07-F1
#
_entry.id   AF-A0A4R8MT07-F1
#
_cell.length_a   1.000
_cell.length_b   1.000
_cell.length_c   1.000
_cell.angle_alpha   90.00
_cell.angle_beta   90.00
_cell.angle_gamma   90.00
#
_symmetry.space_group_name_H-M   'P 1'
#
loop_
_entity.id
_entity.type
_entity.pdbx_description
1 polymer ?
#
loop_
_entity_poly.entity_id
_entity_poly.type
_entity_poly.pdbx_seq_one_letter_code
_entity_poly.pdbx_strand_id
1 'polypeptide(L)'
;MILIFSEALLTTGLGHLGRCTALAEILLEKGNSDVRMVLHTDESFPDWSYPCPIYKENWKDLNNLRSLLESFSIEENRQGLVIYVDSYLAPIFIYEELKKQSDELVCIDDYNRISYPTGTTILNPGYPGLFIEYDKSKYKVLTGKKEVLLRKPFRDEFKIPKRNNPPRKVLITLGGADPNLYSEAFLNILCKEFPELEKHLVIGPGFSNEITLASLSDSKTFFYKNLSALEMRNLMLTMDFAITAGGQTTYELDRCGVPMVMIKTFENQSGNIRGFSEIDKVKSIETPLDVVNVLKGY
;
A
#
# COMPACT_ATOMS: atom_id res chain seq x y z
N MET A 1 12.97 -12.93 17.90
CA MET A 1 12.20 -11.67 18.00
C MET A 1 12.16 -11.04 16.62
N ILE A 2 11.05 -10.43 16.23
CA ILE A 2 10.94 -9.70 14.98
C ILE A 2 10.51 -8.25 15.23
N LEU A 3 11.28 -7.30 14.70
CA LEU A 3 10.95 -5.88 14.72
C LEU A 3 10.63 -5.41 13.31
N ILE A 4 9.58 -4.60 13.16
CA ILE A 4 9.20 -3.95 11.91
C ILE A 4 9.24 -2.44 12.12
N PHE A 5 10.22 -1.77 11.52
CA PHE A 5 10.36 -0.32 11.57
C PHE A 5 9.68 0.33 10.37
N SER A 6 8.80 1.28 10.63
CA SER A 6 8.11 2.00 9.56
C SER A 6 7.64 3.40 9.99
N GLU A 7 6.82 4.00 9.15
CA GLU A 7 6.29 5.36 9.27
C GLU A 7 4.78 5.36 9.05
N ALA A 8 4.08 6.20 9.81
CA ALA A 8 2.68 6.52 9.58
C ALA A 8 2.53 8.04 9.64
N LEU A 9 2.78 8.69 8.50
CA LEU A 9 2.76 10.14 8.36
C LEU A 9 1.68 10.54 7.34
N LEU A 10 1.02 11.67 7.57
CA LEU A 10 -0.01 12.17 6.65
C LEU A 10 0.59 12.47 5.26
N THR A 11 1.83 12.96 5.25
CA THR A 11 2.55 13.41 4.04
C THR A 11 2.95 12.26 3.11
N THR A 12 3.28 11.09 3.67
CA THR A 12 3.62 9.88 2.89
C THR A 12 2.42 8.96 2.70
N GLY A 13 1.31 9.24 3.38
CA GLY A 13 0.11 8.41 3.39
C GLY A 13 0.28 7.13 4.21
N LEU A 14 -0.80 6.35 4.31
CA LEU A 14 -0.86 5.14 5.15
C LEU A 14 -0.41 3.85 4.44
N GLY A 15 0.24 3.97 3.27
CA GLY A 15 0.66 2.80 2.47
C GLY A 15 1.66 1.92 3.20
N HIS A 16 2.70 2.53 3.81
CA HIS A 16 3.73 1.83 4.56
C HIS A 16 3.13 1.12 5.79
N LEU A 17 2.32 1.85 6.57
CA LEU A 17 1.60 1.29 7.71
C LEU A 17 0.73 0.10 7.32
N GLY A 18 -0.04 0.21 6.23
CA GLY A 18 -0.89 -0.86 5.71
C GLY A 18 -0.11 -2.14 5.36
N ARG A 19 0.98 -2.02 4.59
CA ARG A 19 1.80 -3.18 4.19
C ARG A 19 2.61 -3.75 5.34
N CYS A 20 3.10 -2.92 6.27
CA CYS A 20 3.80 -3.38 7.47
C CYS A 20 2.85 -4.08 8.45
N THR A 21 1.59 -3.63 8.55
CA THR A 21 0.54 -4.34 9.29
C THR A 21 0.28 -5.70 8.66
N ALA A 22 0.15 -5.78 7.34
CA ALA A 22 0.00 -7.05 6.62
C ALA A 22 1.20 -7.99 6.82
N LEU A 23 2.42 -7.46 6.81
CA LEU A 23 3.63 -8.22 7.13
C LEU A 23 3.58 -8.79 8.55
N ALA A 24 3.18 -7.99 9.55
CA ALA A 24 3.05 -8.45 10.92
C ALA A 24 2.04 -9.61 11.03
N GLU A 25 0.88 -9.50 10.38
CA GLU A 25 -0.10 -10.60 10.31
C GLU A 25 0.51 -11.87 9.72
N ILE A 26 1.19 -11.77 8.56
CA ILE A 26 1.83 -12.91 7.89
C ILE A 26 2.86 -13.59 8.79
N LEU A 27 3.66 -12.81 9.52
CA LEU A 27 4.69 -13.33 10.41
C LEU A 27 4.07 -14.05 11.62
N LEU A 28 3.01 -13.50 12.21
CA LEU A 28 2.28 -14.14 13.30
C LEU A 28 1.60 -15.44 12.83
N GLU A 29 1.00 -15.44 11.64
CA GLU A 29 0.37 -16.62 11.02
C GLU A 29 1.38 -17.74 10.73
N LYS A 30 2.65 -17.39 10.51
CA LYS A 30 3.77 -18.35 10.40
C LYS A 30 4.29 -18.89 11.74
N GLY A 31 3.64 -18.53 12.85
CA GLY A 31 3.97 -19.03 14.19
C GLY A 31 5.00 -18.20 14.96
N ASN A 32 5.38 -17.01 14.47
CA ASN A 32 6.23 -16.10 15.25
C ASN A 32 5.41 -15.48 16.37
N SER A 33 5.79 -15.69 17.63
CA SER A 33 5.04 -15.19 18.79
C SER A 33 5.48 -13.82 19.29
N ASP A 34 6.64 -13.31 18.87
CA ASP A 34 7.22 -12.03 19.31
C ASP A 34 7.51 -11.15 18.10
N VAL A 35 6.43 -10.58 17.54
CA VAL A 35 6.45 -9.58 16.46
C VAL A 35 6.07 -8.24 17.06
N ARG A 36 6.80 -7.18 16.73
CA ARG A 36 6.54 -5.81 17.21
C ARG A 36 6.73 -4.82 16.06
N MET A 37 5.97 -3.74 16.09
CA MET A 37 6.14 -2.64 15.14
C MET A 37 6.62 -1.39 15.86
N VAL A 38 7.60 -0.72 15.27
CA VAL A 38 8.13 0.57 15.71
C VAL A 38 7.82 1.60 14.64
N LEU A 39 7.04 2.62 15.00
CA LEU A 39 6.53 3.60 14.06
C LEU A 39 6.99 5.00 14.42
N HIS A 40 7.53 5.71 13.43
CA HIS A 40 7.59 7.17 13.48
C HIS A 40 6.27 7.72 12.95
N THR A 41 5.49 8.36 13.80
CA THR A 41 4.14 8.82 13.47
C THR A 41 3.96 10.30 13.78
N ASP A 42 2.99 10.92 13.12
CA ASP A 42 2.45 12.23 13.49
C ASP A 42 1.06 12.04 14.17
N GLU A 43 0.29 13.13 14.28
CA GLU A 43 -1.07 13.11 14.85
C GLU A 43 -2.08 12.34 13.97
N SER A 44 -1.71 11.95 12.74
CA SER A 44 -2.59 11.23 11.81
C SER A 44 -2.56 9.71 11.95
N PHE A 45 -1.87 9.19 12.98
CA PHE A 45 -1.82 7.76 13.26
C PHE A 45 -3.23 7.19 13.46
N PRO A 46 -3.68 6.24 12.62
CA PRO A 46 -5.05 5.77 12.68
C PRO A 46 -5.26 4.77 13.84
N ASP A 47 -6.46 4.81 14.41
CA ASP A 47 -6.91 3.83 15.42
C ASP A 47 -7.38 2.55 14.73
N TRP A 48 -6.44 1.74 14.26
CA TRP A 48 -6.70 0.42 13.68
C TRP A 48 -6.57 -0.68 14.73
N SER A 49 -7.21 -1.82 14.46
CA SER A 49 -6.88 -3.05 15.16
C SER A 49 -5.56 -3.59 14.61
N TYR A 50 -4.47 -3.40 15.36
CA TYR A 50 -3.14 -3.89 14.99
C TYR A 50 -2.93 -5.33 15.50
N PRO A 51 -2.24 -6.19 14.72
CA PRO A 51 -2.06 -7.59 15.06
C PRO A 51 -0.95 -7.82 16.11
N CYS A 52 -0.14 -6.79 16.40
CA CYS A 52 0.99 -6.84 17.31
C CYS A 52 1.16 -5.53 18.08
N PRO A 53 1.96 -5.50 19.17
CA PRO A 53 2.29 -4.27 19.87
C PRO A 53 2.92 -3.22 18.96
N ILE A 54 2.48 -1.97 19.13
CA ILE A 54 3.00 -0.78 18.42
C ILE A 54 3.78 0.08 19.42
N TYR A 55 4.99 0.45 19.05
CA TYR A 55 5.84 1.40 19.76
C TYR A 55 6.00 2.65 18.91
N LYS A 56 5.70 3.82 19.47
CA LYS A 56 5.85 5.10 18.77
C LYS A 56 7.17 5.73 19.16
N GLU A 57 8.08 5.90 18.21
CA GLU A 57 9.42 6.44 18.45
C GLU A 57 9.97 7.07 17.17
N ASN A 58 10.75 8.16 17.31
CA ASN A 58 11.57 8.65 16.21
C ASN A 58 12.84 7.81 16.06
N TRP A 59 12.66 6.58 15.61
CA TRP A 59 13.73 5.58 15.43
C TRP A 59 14.77 5.94 14.35
N LYS A 60 14.58 7.06 13.64
CA LYS A 60 15.57 7.61 12.69
C LYS A 60 16.65 8.45 13.38
N ASP A 61 16.42 8.85 14.62
CA ASP A 61 17.47 9.37 15.48
C ASP A 61 18.25 8.19 16.09
N LEU A 62 19.58 8.27 16.01
CA LEU A 62 20.44 7.15 16.44
C LEU A 62 20.40 6.93 17.95
N ASN A 63 20.25 7.98 18.77
CA ASN A 63 20.19 7.83 20.22
C ASN A 63 18.84 7.23 20.63
N ASN A 64 17.75 7.69 20.02
CA ASN A 64 16.43 7.12 20.25
C ASN A 64 16.38 5.65 19.83
N LEU A 65 16.96 5.31 18.67
CA LEU A 65 17.04 3.93 18.21
C LEU A 65 17.78 3.04 19.22
N ARG A 66 18.96 3.45 19.69
CA ARG A 66 19.76 2.68 20.66
C ARG A 66 19.01 2.47 21.97
N SER A 67 18.46 3.54 22.54
CA SER A 67 17.64 3.49 23.76
C SER A 67 16.45 2.53 23.59
N LEU A 68 15.78 2.57 22.44
CA LEU A 68 14.66 1.67 22.15
C LEU A 68 15.12 0.21 22.07
N LEU A 69 16.20 -0.10 21.37
CA LEU A 69 16.73 -1.46 21.26
C LEU A 69 17.14 -2.01 22.64
N GLU A 70 17.80 -1.20 23.46
CA GLU A 70 18.14 -1.53 24.85
C GLU A 70 16.87 -1.85 25.68
N SER A 71 15.80 -1.07 25.51
CA SER A 71 14.52 -1.28 26.21
C SER A 71 13.85 -2.61 25.86
N PHE A 72 14.16 -3.20 24.70
CA PHE A 72 13.67 -4.52 24.29
C PHE A 72 14.55 -5.67 24.80
N SER A 73 15.54 -5.37 25.65
CA SER A 73 16.58 -6.31 26.09
C SER A 73 17.25 -6.97 24.89
N ILE A 74 17.50 -6.18 23.86
CA ILE A 74 18.34 -6.58 22.73
C ILE A 74 19.76 -6.22 23.14
N GLU A 75 20.41 -7.16 23.82
CA GLU A 75 21.85 -7.07 24.11
C GLU A 75 22.66 -7.46 22.85
N GLU A 76 23.90 -6.98 22.77
CA GLU A 76 24.86 -7.45 21.76
C GLU A 76 24.94 -8.99 21.81
N ASN A 77 24.78 -9.65 20.66
CA ASN A 77 24.75 -11.13 20.47
C ASN A 77 23.44 -11.87 20.78
N ARG A 78 22.29 -11.19 20.85
CA ARG A 78 21.00 -11.89 20.86
C ARG A 78 20.76 -12.62 19.53
N GLN A 79 20.90 -13.93 19.53
CA GLN A 79 20.55 -14.77 18.38
C GLN A 79 19.03 -14.78 18.13
N GLY A 80 18.65 -14.79 16.87
CA GLY A 80 17.28 -14.83 16.38
C GLY A 80 16.57 -13.47 16.25
N LEU A 81 17.30 -12.36 16.10
CA LEU A 81 16.69 -11.05 15.81
C LEU A 81 16.60 -10.83 14.29
N VAL A 82 15.36 -10.68 13.81
CA VAL A 82 15.07 -10.30 12.42
C VAL A 82 14.45 -8.91 12.41
N ILE A 83 14.96 -8.03 11.56
CA ILE A 83 14.49 -6.66 11.45
C ILE A 83 13.98 -6.41 10.04
N TYR A 84 12.77 -5.89 9.92
CA TYR A 84 12.21 -5.35 8.69
C TYR A 84 12.21 -3.82 8.77
N VAL A 85 12.58 -3.14 7.69
CA VAL A 85 12.57 -1.68 7.62
C VAL A 85 11.86 -1.23 6.36
N ASP A 86 10.87 -0.35 6.53
CA ASP A 86 10.11 0.27 5.44
C ASP A 86 10.07 1.78 5.62
N SER A 87 11.00 2.49 4.97
CA SER A 87 11.16 3.93 5.14
C SER A 87 11.81 4.62 3.95
N TYR A 88 11.19 5.72 3.54
CA TYR A 88 11.79 6.66 2.58
C TYR A 88 12.65 7.74 3.23
N LEU A 89 12.67 7.80 4.57
CA LEU A 89 13.31 8.87 5.32
C LEU A 89 14.57 8.41 6.05
N ALA A 90 14.62 7.15 6.48
CA ALA A 90 15.72 6.62 7.28
C ALA A 90 17.06 6.71 6.51
N PRO A 91 18.09 7.34 7.08
CA PRO A 91 19.40 7.44 6.44
C PRO A 91 20.20 6.14 6.57
N ILE A 92 21.24 5.96 5.75
CA ILE A 92 22.03 4.73 5.69
C ILE A 92 22.62 4.31 7.05
N PHE A 93 23.08 5.25 7.87
CA PHE A 93 23.67 4.94 9.18
C PHE A 93 22.70 4.23 10.13
N ILE A 94 21.39 4.44 9.98
CA ILE A 94 20.36 3.71 10.75
C ILE A 94 20.32 2.24 10.31
N TYR A 95 20.38 1.97 9.00
CA TYR A 95 20.41 0.60 8.49
C TYR A 95 21.72 -0.11 8.89
N GLU A 96 22.85 0.59 8.92
CA GLU A 96 24.11 0.03 9.41
C GLU A 96 24.05 -0.35 10.88
N GLU A 97 23.45 0.50 11.73
CA GLU A 97 23.21 0.18 13.14
C GLU A 97 22.29 -1.04 13.28
N LEU A 98 21.14 -1.05 12.60
CA LEU A 98 20.20 -2.18 12.64
C LEU A 98 20.84 -3.49 12.15
N LYS A 99 21.69 -3.44 11.12
CA LYS A 99 22.39 -4.63 10.60
C LYS A 99 23.39 -5.21 11.61
N LYS A 100 24.06 -4.37 12.41
CA LYS A 100 24.99 -4.85 13.45
C LYS A 100 24.27 -5.61 14.57
N GLN A 101 23.05 -5.22 14.87
CA GLN A 101 22.27 -5.77 15.98
C GLN A 101 21.42 -7.00 15.59
N SER A 102 21.25 -7.29 14.28
CA SER A 102 20.34 -8.32 13.79
C SER A 102 21.03 -9.42 12.99
N ASP A 103 20.51 -10.64 13.06
CA ASP A 103 20.96 -11.74 12.21
C ASP A 103 20.54 -11.51 10.76
N GLU A 104 19.33 -10.98 10.57
CA GLU A 104 18.75 -10.68 9.27
C GLU A 104 18.11 -9.29 9.27
N LEU A 105 18.51 -8.49 8.29
CA LEU A 105 17.90 -7.18 8.02
C LEU A 105 17.27 -7.24 6.63
N VAL A 106 15.95 -7.07 6.61
CA VAL A 106 15.10 -7.05 5.42
C VAL A 106 14.67 -5.62 5.14
N CYS A 107 15.16 -5.04 4.06
CA CYS A 107 14.81 -3.70 3.60
C CYS A 107 13.64 -3.78 2.63
N ILE A 108 12.50 -3.21 2.99
CA ILE A 108 11.37 -3.00 2.08
C ILE A 108 11.69 -1.78 1.22
N ASP A 109 11.76 -1.97 -0.09
CA ASP A 109 12.17 -0.95 -1.05
C ASP A 109 11.30 -0.98 -2.29
N ASP A 110 11.07 0.18 -2.90
CA ASP A 110 10.19 0.31 -4.07
C ASP A 110 10.94 0.75 -5.34
N TYR A 111 12.09 1.42 -5.21
CA TYR A 111 12.76 2.12 -6.32
C TYR A 111 14.30 2.18 -6.23
N ASN A 112 14.92 1.26 -5.49
CA ASN A 112 16.36 1.20 -5.20
C ASN A 112 16.87 2.49 -4.56
N ARG A 113 16.23 2.88 -3.44
CA ARG A 113 16.37 4.22 -2.85
C ARG A 113 17.81 4.55 -2.46
N ILE A 114 18.50 3.62 -1.80
CA ILE A 114 19.87 3.78 -1.29
C ILE A 114 20.66 2.48 -1.44
N SER A 115 21.99 2.58 -1.31
CA SER A 115 22.85 1.40 -1.16
C SER A 115 22.77 0.89 0.28
N TYR A 116 21.96 -0.14 0.51
CA TYR A 116 21.82 -0.79 1.82
C TYR A 116 23.11 -1.52 2.25
N PRO A 117 23.27 -1.85 3.55
CA PRO A 117 24.40 -2.65 4.01
C PRO A 117 24.49 -3.99 3.26
N THR A 118 25.71 -4.41 2.91
CA THR A 118 25.95 -5.70 2.24
C THR A 118 25.44 -6.87 3.09
N GLY A 119 24.88 -7.90 2.44
CA GLY A 119 24.33 -9.07 3.11
C GLY A 119 22.95 -8.85 3.73
N THR A 120 22.25 -7.80 3.30
CA THR A 120 20.83 -7.59 3.60
C THR A 120 19.93 -8.30 2.59
N THR A 121 18.69 -8.59 2.99
CA THR A 121 17.64 -8.97 2.06
C THR A 121 16.91 -7.72 1.60
N ILE A 122 16.72 -7.55 0.30
CA ILE A 122 15.82 -6.55 -0.27
C ILE A 122 14.49 -7.24 -0.57
N LEU A 123 13.41 -6.71 -0.01
CA LEU A 123 12.04 -7.06 -0.34
C LEU A 123 11.44 -5.91 -1.14
N ASN A 124 11.25 -6.09 -2.45
CA ASN A 124 10.47 -5.17 -3.28
C ASN A 124 9.14 -5.82 -3.63
N PRO A 125 8.09 -5.60 -2.81
CA PRO A 125 6.81 -6.29 -2.93
C PRO A 125 5.99 -5.70 -4.08
N GLY A 126 5.94 -6.41 -5.21
CA GLY A 126 5.17 -6.00 -6.38
C GLY A 126 5.97 -6.05 -7.68
N TYR A 127 5.40 -5.42 -8.71
CA TYR A 127 5.98 -5.31 -10.03
C TYR A 127 7.21 -4.40 -10.17
N PRO A 128 7.35 -3.27 -9.44
CA PRO A 128 8.50 -2.38 -9.59
C PRO A 128 9.84 -3.12 -9.52
N GLY A 129 10.00 -4.03 -8.56
CA GLY A 129 11.26 -4.75 -8.39
C GLY A 129 11.58 -5.78 -9.48
N LEU A 130 10.64 -6.10 -10.39
CA LEU A 130 10.97 -6.87 -11.61
C LEU A 130 11.73 -6.04 -12.64
N PHE A 131 11.64 -4.72 -12.57
CA PHE A 131 12.27 -3.78 -13.50
C PHE A 131 13.51 -3.09 -12.92
N ILE A 132 13.77 -3.28 -11.63
CA ILE A 132 14.89 -2.66 -10.92
C ILE A 132 16.06 -3.63 -10.87
N GLU A 133 17.21 -3.17 -11.34
CA GLU A 133 18.47 -3.92 -11.29
C GLU A 133 19.13 -3.77 -9.92
N TYR A 134 18.71 -4.62 -8.98
CA TYR A 134 19.39 -4.76 -7.70
C TYR A 134 20.71 -5.53 -7.86
N ASP A 135 21.75 -5.10 -7.13
CA ASP A 135 23.04 -5.78 -7.07
C ASP A 135 22.94 -7.11 -6.28
N LYS A 136 22.61 -8.19 -7.00
CA LYS A 136 22.46 -9.54 -6.43
C LYS A 136 23.76 -10.13 -5.87
N SER A 137 24.92 -9.52 -6.14
CA SER A 137 26.17 -9.91 -5.50
C SER A 137 26.25 -9.41 -4.05
N LYS A 138 25.52 -8.34 -3.72
CA LYS A 138 25.46 -7.74 -2.38
C LYS A 138 24.22 -8.15 -1.59
N TYR A 139 23.11 -8.39 -2.28
CA TYR A 139 21.80 -8.55 -1.64
C TYR A 139 21.10 -9.84 -2.05
N LYS A 140 20.36 -10.42 -1.10
CA LYS A 140 19.31 -11.38 -1.43
C LYS A 140 18.06 -10.60 -1.85
N VAL A 141 17.54 -10.84 -3.06
CA VAL A 141 16.44 -10.03 -3.61
C VAL A 141 15.17 -10.86 -3.71
N LEU A 142 14.10 -10.41 -3.06
CA LEU A 142 12.75 -10.95 -3.11
C LEU A 142 11.85 -9.92 -3.79
N THR A 143 11.26 -10.28 -4.92
CA THR A 143 10.40 -9.36 -5.67
C THR A 143 9.34 -10.08 -6.51
N GLY A 144 8.41 -9.30 -7.05
CA GLY A 144 7.30 -9.75 -7.86
C GLY A 144 5.99 -9.77 -7.08
N LYS A 145 4.90 -9.96 -7.83
CA LYS A 145 3.52 -10.01 -7.32
C LYS A 145 3.30 -11.04 -6.20
N LYS A 146 4.08 -12.13 -6.18
CA LYS A 146 4.04 -13.17 -5.14
C LYS A 146 4.54 -12.70 -3.77
N GLU A 147 5.34 -11.64 -3.73
CA GLU A 147 5.90 -11.07 -2.50
C GLU A 147 5.05 -9.91 -1.96
N VAL A 148 3.91 -9.60 -2.60
CA VAL A 148 3.02 -8.51 -2.18
C VAL A 148 2.43 -8.78 -0.81
N LEU A 149 2.54 -7.78 0.06
CA LEU A 149 2.05 -7.81 1.43
C LEU A 149 0.57 -7.39 1.48
N LEU A 150 -0.32 -8.25 1.00
CA LEU A 150 -1.77 -8.04 1.08
C LEU A 150 -2.25 -8.22 2.52
N ARG A 151 -3.19 -7.39 2.99
CA ARG A 151 -3.84 -7.51 4.31
C ARG A 151 -4.66 -8.79 4.43
N LYS A 152 -4.83 -9.33 5.64
CA LYS A 152 -5.41 -10.67 5.90
C LYS A 152 -6.70 -10.96 5.15
N PRO A 153 -7.72 -10.07 5.13
CA PRO A 153 -8.96 -10.37 4.42
C PRO A 153 -8.76 -10.69 2.93
N PHE A 154 -7.75 -10.11 2.28
CA PHE A 154 -7.42 -10.37 0.87
C PHE A 154 -6.61 -11.66 0.67
N ARG A 155 -5.98 -12.19 1.72
CA ARG A 155 -5.28 -13.48 1.70
C ARG A 155 -6.23 -14.65 1.97
N ASP A 156 -7.23 -14.44 2.82
CA ASP A 156 -8.25 -15.43 3.17
C ASP A 156 -8.97 -16.00 1.93
N GLU A 157 -9.58 -17.17 2.10
CA GLU A 157 -10.38 -17.79 1.04
C GLU A 157 -11.71 -17.05 0.85
N PHE A 158 -12.02 -16.69 -0.39
CA PHE A 158 -13.30 -16.11 -0.79
C PHE A 158 -13.57 -16.39 -2.27
N LYS A 159 -14.85 -16.30 -2.65
CA LYS A 159 -15.29 -16.47 -4.04
C LYS A 159 -15.28 -15.14 -4.77
N ILE A 160 -14.65 -15.11 -5.95
CA ILE A 160 -14.72 -13.98 -6.86
C ILE A 160 -16.04 -14.09 -7.65
N PRO A 161 -16.94 -13.09 -7.55
CA PRO A 161 -18.21 -13.14 -8.26
C PRO A 161 -18.04 -12.85 -9.76
N LYS A 162 -19.01 -13.31 -10.56
CA LYS A 162 -19.13 -12.87 -11.95
C LYS A 162 -19.57 -11.41 -11.97
N ARG A 163 -18.93 -10.61 -12.82
CA ARG A 163 -19.17 -9.16 -12.94
C ARG A 163 -20.06 -8.85 -14.14
N ASN A 164 -20.76 -7.73 -14.07
CA ASN A 164 -21.54 -7.23 -15.20
C ASN A 164 -20.60 -6.74 -16.30
N ASN A 165 -21.00 -6.97 -17.54
CA ASN A 165 -20.40 -6.38 -18.73
C ASN A 165 -21.55 -5.96 -19.67
N PRO A 166 -21.83 -4.66 -19.86
CA PRO A 166 -21.05 -3.51 -19.37
C PRO A 166 -21.13 -3.31 -17.84
N PRO A 167 -20.17 -2.61 -17.22
CA PRO A 167 -20.16 -2.34 -15.77
C PRO A 167 -21.40 -1.55 -15.32
N ARG A 168 -21.98 -1.92 -14.17
CA ARG A 168 -23.08 -1.19 -13.52
C ARG A 168 -22.63 -0.48 -12.25
N LYS A 169 -21.58 -0.99 -11.61
CA LYS A 169 -20.98 -0.41 -10.40
C LYS A 169 -19.49 -0.16 -10.60
N VAL A 170 -19.06 1.08 -10.40
CA VAL A 170 -17.65 1.45 -10.45
C VAL A 170 -17.14 1.87 -9.08
N LEU A 171 -15.99 1.34 -8.69
CA LEU A 171 -15.23 1.80 -7.54
C LEU A 171 -14.21 2.83 -7.99
N ILE A 172 -14.16 3.97 -7.32
CA ILE A 172 -13.11 4.97 -7.49
C ILE A 172 -12.29 4.97 -6.20
N THR A 173 -11.00 4.66 -6.29
CA THR A 173 -10.08 4.60 -5.14
C THR A 173 -8.68 5.05 -5.56
N LEU A 174 -8.37 6.33 -5.28
CA LEU A 174 -7.17 7.02 -5.77
C LEU A 174 -6.07 7.18 -4.72
N GLY A 175 -6.22 6.52 -3.57
CA GLY A 175 -5.27 6.57 -2.46
C GLY A 175 -5.63 7.63 -1.41
N GLY A 176 -4.62 8.04 -0.63
CA GLY A 176 -4.82 8.75 0.63
C GLY A 176 -5.23 10.22 0.53
N ALA A 177 -4.51 11.00 -0.28
CA ALA A 177 -4.64 12.47 -0.28
C ALA A 177 -5.24 13.06 -1.56
N ASP A 178 -5.20 12.34 -2.70
CA ASP A 178 -5.66 12.81 -4.01
C ASP A 178 -5.28 14.27 -4.34
N PRO A 179 -3.98 14.61 -4.39
CA PRO A 179 -3.53 15.99 -4.55
C PRO A 179 -3.89 16.60 -5.92
N ASN A 180 -4.22 15.76 -6.92
CA ASN A 180 -4.55 16.19 -8.28
C ASN A 180 -6.06 16.42 -8.47
N LEU A 181 -6.88 16.27 -7.41
CA LEU A 181 -8.34 16.37 -7.45
C LEU A 181 -8.99 15.43 -8.48
N TYR A 182 -8.39 14.26 -8.70
CA TYR A 182 -8.90 13.31 -9.68
C TYR A 182 -10.23 12.69 -9.23
N SER A 183 -10.49 12.59 -7.93
CA SER A 183 -11.78 12.13 -7.41
C SER A 183 -12.92 13.03 -7.88
N GLU A 184 -12.74 14.35 -7.84
CA GLU A 184 -13.72 15.33 -8.34
C GLU A 184 -13.86 15.24 -9.86
N ALA A 185 -12.74 15.16 -10.57
CA ALA A 185 -12.75 15.06 -12.03
C ALA A 185 -13.49 13.80 -12.51
N PHE A 186 -13.18 12.63 -11.96
CA PHE A 186 -13.87 11.38 -12.29
C PHE A 186 -15.35 11.44 -11.90
N LEU A 187 -15.68 11.93 -10.70
CA LEU A 187 -17.06 12.01 -10.27
C LEU A 187 -17.89 12.89 -11.21
N ASN A 188 -17.38 14.09 -11.54
CA ASN A 188 -18.03 15.01 -12.47
C ASN A 188 -18.25 14.38 -13.87
N ILE A 189 -17.21 13.74 -14.42
CA ILE A 189 -17.29 13.06 -15.73
C ILE A 189 -18.33 11.93 -15.67
N LEU A 190 -18.30 11.09 -14.65
CA LEU A 190 -19.16 9.91 -14.56
C LEU A 190 -20.63 10.28 -14.30
N CYS A 191 -20.91 11.28 -13.45
CA CYS A 191 -22.27 11.78 -13.27
C CYS A 191 -22.86 12.34 -14.58
N LYS A 192 -22.02 13.00 -15.40
CA LYS A 192 -22.47 13.60 -16.67
C LYS A 192 -22.63 12.56 -17.80
N GLU A 193 -21.63 11.72 -18.00
CA GLU A 193 -21.55 10.81 -19.15
C GLU A 193 -22.23 9.45 -18.88
N PHE A 194 -22.36 9.05 -17.61
CA PHE A 194 -22.87 7.74 -17.20
C PHE A 194 -23.84 7.86 -15.99
N PRO A 195 -24.97 8.59 -16.11
CA PRO A 195 -25.88 8.87 -14.98
C PRO A 195 -26.49 7.59 -14.37
N GLU A 196 -26.58 6.50 -15.14
CA GLU A 196 -27.14 5.23 -14.67
C GLU A 196 -26.14 4.37 -13.87
N LEU A 197 -24.84 4.68 -13.94
CA LEU A 197 -23.77 3.95 -13.26
C LEU A 197 -23.80 4.26 -11.76
N GLU A 198 -23.65 3.24 -10.90
CA GLU A 198 -23.39 3.44 -9.47
C GLU A 198 -21.91 3.78 -9.26
N LYS A 199 -21.62 4.90 -8.59
CA LYS A 199 -20.26 5.40 -8.32
C LYS A 199 -19.97 5.26 -6.85
N HIS A 200 -19.06 4.34 -6.50
CA HIS A 200 -18.62 4.09 -5.14
C HIS A 200 -17.24 4.72 -4.96
N LEU A 201 -17.16 5.85 -4.25
CA LEU A 201 -15.91 6.58 -4.04
C LEU A 201 -15.36 6.32 -2.63
N VAL A 202 -14.18 5.72 -2.56
CA VAL A 202 -13.43 5.57 -1.30
C VAL A 202 -12.49 6.74 -1.14
N ILE A 203 -12.78 7.60 -0.17
CA ILE A 203 -12.02 8.80 0.14
C ILE A 203 -10.95 8.47 1.18
N GLY A 204 -9.70 8.81 0.87
CA GLY A 204 -8.58 8.61 1.77
C GLY A 204 -8.54 9.62 2.94
N PRO A 205 -7.75 9.34 3.98
CA PRO A 205 -7.71 10.15 5.22
C PRO A 205 -7.15 11.57 5.02
N GLY A 206 -6.38 11.80 3.96
CA GLY A 206 -5.78 13.10 3.65
C GLY A 206 -6.65 13.98 2.75
N PHE A 207 -7.82 13.49 2.32
CA PHE A 207 -8.70 14.24 1.43
C PHE A 207 -9.50 15.29 2.19
N SER A 208 -9.44 16.54 1.74
CA SER A 208 -10.01 17.69 2.45
C SER A 208 -11.22 18.33 1.76
N ASN A 209 -11.54 17.99 0.51
CA ASN A 209 -12.54 18.70 -0.29
C ASN A 209 -13.91 18.00 -0.41
N GLU A 210 -14.42 17.49 0.71
CA GLU A 210 -15.67 16.72 0.73
C GLU A 210 -16.90 17.51 0.27
N ILE A 211 -16.93 18.81 0.55
CA ILE A 211 -18.04 19.70 0.15
C ILE A 211 -18.18 19.73 -1.36
N THR A 212 -17.06 19.79 -2.09
CA THR A 212 -17.06 19.79 -3.56
C THR A 212 -17.46 18.43 -4.11
N LEU A 213 -17.01 17.33 -3.51
CA LEU A 213 -17.48 16.00 -3.92
C LEU A 213 -18.99 15.85 -3.73
N ALA A 214 -19.54 16.34 -2.61
CA ALA A 214 -20.96 16.29 -2.35
C ALA A 214 -21.76 17.10 -3.38
N SER A 215 -21.26 18.27 -3.82
CA SER A 215 -21.96 19.09 -4.84
C SER A 215 -21.93 18.49 -6.25
N LEU A 216 -20.92 17.65 -6.55
CA LEU A 216 -20.80 16.92 -7.82
C LEU A 216 -21.57 15.58 -7.83
N SER A 217 -22.04 15.12 -6.67
CA SER A 217 -22.70 13.84 -6.51
C SER A 217 -24.15 13.84 -7.04
N ASP A 218 -24.62 12.67 -7.47
CA ASP A 218 -26.03 12.42 -7.79
C ASP A 218 -26.59 11.30 -6.91
N SER A 219 -27.84 10.89 -7.16
CA SER A 219 -28.52 9.85 -6.38
C SER A 219 -27.89 8.45 -6.48
N LYS A 220 -26.92 8.25 -7.37
CA LYS A 220 -26.18 6.99 -7.56
C LYS A 220 -24.71 7.09 -7.12
N THR A 221 -24.36 8.10 -6.34
CA THR A 221 -23.03 8.27 -5.78
C THR A 221 -23.01 7.87 -4.30
N PHE A 222 -22.05 7.03 -3.93
CA PHE A 222 -21.86 6.51 -2.58
C PHE A 222 -20.45 6.81 -2.10
N PHE A 223 -20.33 7.42 -0.92
CA PHE A 223 -19.04 7.79 -0.33
C PHE A 223 -18.68 6.85 0.82
N TYR A 224 -17.40 6.47 0.87
CA TYR A 224 -16.83 5.62 1.90
C TYR A 224 -15.55 6.23 2.45
N LYS A 225 -15.33 6.04 3.75
CA LYS A 225 -14.14 6.52 4.47
C LYS A 225 -13.77 5.51 5.55
N ASN A 226 -12.48 5.47 5.88
CA ASN A 226 -11.95 4.67 6.99
C ASN A 226 -12.39 3.19 6.97
N LEU A 227 -12.53 2.62 5.76
CA LEU A 227 -12.89 1.21 5.61
C LEU A 227 -11.77 0.33 6.18
N SER A 228 -12.15 -0.61 7.05
CA SER A 228 -11.27 -1.72 7.41
C SER A 228 -10.91 -2.55 6.18
N ALA A 229 -9.87 -3.38 6.29
CA ALA A 229 -9.47 -4.29 5.21
C ALA A 229 -10.62 -5.23 4.80
N LEU A 230 -11.44 -5.67 5.76
CA LEU A 230 -12.57 -6.55 5.52
C LEU A 230 -13.68 -5.83 4.76
N GLU A 231 -14.02 -4.61 5.18
CA GLU A 231 -15.03 -3.78 4.51
C GLU A 231 -14.58 -3.40 3.09
N MET A 232 -13.31 -3.02 2.90
CA MET A 232 -12.76 -2.71 1.58
C MET A 232 -12.85 -3.92 0.64
N ARG A 233 -12.44 -5.12 1.11
CA ARG A 233 -12.58 -6.35 0.32
C ARG A 233 -14.04 -6.63 -0.03
N ASN A 234 -14.94 -6.57 0.96
CA ASN A 234 -16.35 -6.84 0.74
C ASN A 234 -16.96 -5.83 -0.25
N LEU A 235 -16.56 -4.56 -0.18
CA LEU A 235 -16.92 -3.55 -1.17
C LEU A 235 -16.41 -3.93 -2.57
N MET A 236 -15.11 -4.20 -2.73
CA MET A 236 -14.49 -4.60 -4.02
C MET A 236 -15.19 -5.80 -4.67
N LEU A 237 -15.63 -6.78 -3.88
CA LEU A 237 -16.36 -7.95 -4.37
C LEU A 237 -17.75 -7.60 -4.93
N THR A 238 -18.35 -6.47 -4.56
CA THR A 238 -19.65 -6.02 -5.10
C THR A 238 -19.54 -5.15 -6.34
N MET A 239 -18.33 -4.77 -6.75
CA MET A 239 -18.09 -3.85 -7.87
C MET A 239 -18.03 -4.58 -9.20
N ASP A 240 -18.18 -3.89 -10.33
CA ASP A 240 -17.96 -4.46 -11.66
C ASP A 240 -16.63 -3.99 -12.27
N PHE A 241 -16.22 -2.76 -11.95
CA PHE A 241 -15.04 -2.10 -12.49
C PHE A 241 -14.41 -1.19 -11.44
N ALA A 242 -13.12 -0.88 -11.56
CA ALA A 242 -12.43 0.08 -10.70
C ALA A 242 -11.62 1.12 -11.48
N ILE A 243 -11.61 2.35 -10.98
CA ILE A 243 -10.70 3.43 -11.36
C ILE A 243 -9.78 3.66 -10.17
N THR A 244 -8.47 3.48 -10.35
CA THR A 244 -7.53 3.49 -9.22
C THR A 244 -6.21 4.17 -9.54
N ALA A 245 -5.50 4.60 -8.49
CA ALA A 245 -4.11 5.01 -8.60
C ALA A 245 -3.18 3.79 -8.66
N GLY A 246 -1.93 3.95 -9.11
CA GLY A 246 -0.95 2.85 -9.21
C GLY A 246 -0.32 2.42 -7.86
N GLY A 247 -1.06 2.48 -6.76
CA GLY A 247 -0.59 2.13 -5.41
C GLY A 247 -0.85 0.67 -5.01
N GLN A 248 -0.66 0.35 -3.72
CA GLN A 248 -0.88 -1.00 -3.16
C GLN A 248 -2.29 -1.56 -3.41
N THR A 249 -3.32 -0.70 -3.45
CA THR A 249 -4.72 -1.09 -3.71
C THR A 249 -4.91 -1.82 -5.05
N THR A 250 -4.03 -1.62 -6.03
CA THR A 250 -4.06 -2.35 -7.31
C THR A 250 -3.96 -3.87 -7.13
N TYR A 251 -3.12 -4.33 -6.20
CA TYR A 251 -2.98 -5.75 -5.89
C TYR A 251 -4.18 -6.31 -5.13
N GLU A 252 -4.85 -5.49 -4.31
CA GLU A 252 -6.10 -5.88 -3.64
C GLU A 252 -7.25 -6.04 -4.64
N LEU A 253 -7.35 -5.12 -5.61
CA LEU A 253 -8.31 -5.20 -6.72
C LEU A 253 -8.07 -6.43 -7.59
N ASP A 254 -6.80 -6.66 -7.96
CA ASP A 254 -6.38 -7.85 -8.71
C ASP A 254 -6.71 -9.15 -7.97
N ARG A 255 -6.43 -9.22 -6.66
CA ARG A 255 -6.77 -10.39 -5.83
C ARG A 255 -8.27 -10.62 -5.69
N CYS A 256 -9.07 -9.55 -5.75
CA CYS A 256 -10.52 -9.61 -5.83
C CYS A 256 -11.03 -9.90 -7.25
N GLY A 257 -10.16 -9.92 -8.26
CA GLY A 257 -10.50 -10.09 -9.67
C GLY A 257 -11.33 -8.94 -10.23
N VAL A 258 -11.13 -7.71 -9.76
CA VAL A 258 -11.83 -6.49 -10.23
C VAL A 258 -11.12 -5.95 -11.47
N PRO A 259 -11.75 -5.94 -12.66
CA PRO A 259 -11.21 -5.23 -13.81
C PRO A 259 -11.02 -3.76 -13.45
N MET A 260 -9.86 -3.20 -13.82
CA MET A 260 -9.50 -1.85 -13.41
C MET A 260 -8.87 -1.04 -14.54
N VAL A 261 -8.90 0.27 -14.39
CA VAL A 261 -8.05 1.21 -15.11
C VAL A 261 -7.25 2.01 -14.09
N MET A 262 -5.97 2.22 -14.39
CA MET A 262 -5.07 2.95 -13.52
C MET A 262 -4.79 4.35 -14.06
N ILE A 263 -4.71 5.33 -13.16
CA ILE A 263 -4.14 6.65 -13.45
C ILE A 263 -2.95 6.90 -12.53
N LYS A 264 -1.88 7.48 -13.07
CA LYS A 264 -0.70 7.81 -12.27
C LYS A 264 -0.98 9.05 -11.43
N THR A 265 -0.87 8.95 -10.10
CA THR A 265 -1.01 10.10 -9.19
C THR A 265 0.31 10.58 -8.62
N PHE A 266 1.32 9.70 -8.53
CA PHE A 266 2.66 9.99 -8.06
C PHE A 266 3.73 9.24 -8.87
N GLU A 267 4.96 9.73 -8.88
CA GLU A 267 6.05 9.14 -9.67
C GLU A 267 6.42 7.72 -9.23
N ASN A 268 6.38 7.45 -7.93
CA ASN A 268 6.66 6.14 -7.35
C ASN A 268 5.66 5.03 -7.76
N GLN A 269 4.58 5.38 -8.47
CA GLN A 269 3.59 4.42 -8.98
C GLN A 269 3.93 3.89 -10.38
N SER A 270 4.88 4.51 -11.08
CA SER A 270 5.25 4.16 -12.47
C SER A 270 5.57 2.67 -12.63
N GLY A 271 6.32 2.08 -11.68
CA GLY A 271 6.68 0.67 -11.73
C GLY A 271 5.49 -0.28 -11.60
N ASN A 272 4.52 0.04 -10.73
CA ASN A 272 3.30 -0.75 -10.58
C ASN A 272 2.46 -0.68 -11.87
N ILE A 273 2.23 0.54 -12.36
CA ILE A 273 1.44 0.77 -13.59
C ILE A 273 2.07 0.02 -14.76
N ARG A 274 3.40 0.15 -14.94
CA ARG A 274 4.14 -0.58 -15.97
C ARG A 274 3.94 -2.08 -15.87
N GLY A 275 4.06 -2.65 -14.67
CA GLY A 275 3.87 -4.08 -14.44
C GLY A 275 2.48 -4.57 -14.82
N PHE A 276 1.45 -3.91 -14.30
CA PHE A 276 0.07 -4.26 -14.61
C PHE A 276 -0.27 -4.08 -16.11
N SER A 277 0.29 -3.06 -16.78
CA SER A 277 0.07 -2.83 -18.21
C SER A 277 0.82 -3.83 -19.09
N GLU A 278 2.11 -4.08 -18.82
CA GLU A 278 2.94 -4.96 -19.66
C GLU A 278 2.66 -6.45 -19.43
N ILE A 279 2.43 -6.84 -18.17
CA ILE A 279 2.30 -8.25 -17.76
C ILE A 279 0.82 -8.67 -17.72
N ASP A 280 -0.01 -7.95 -16.96
CA ASP A 280 -1.42 -8.30 -16.74
C ASP A 280 -2.37 -7.70 -17.81
N LYS A 281 -1.85 -6.89 -18.75
CA LYS A 281 -2.62 -6.22 -19.82
C LYS A 281 -3.74 -5.29 -19.30
N VAL A 282 -3.57 -4.75 -18.10
CA VAL A 282 -4.47 -3.75 -17.52
C VAL A 282 -4.28 -2.42 -18.24
N LYS A 283 -5.36 -1.69 -18.53
CA LYS A 283 -5.27 -0.38 -19.16
C LYS A 283 -4.82 0.68 -18.15
N SER A 284 -3.99 1.61 -18.60
CA SER A 284 -3.72 2.88 -17.91
C SER A 284 -4.23 4.06 -18.72
N ILE A 285 -4.61 5.14 -18.05
CA ILE A 285 -5.07 6.40 -18.65
C ILE A 285 -4.16 7.55 -18.23
N GLU A 286 -4.09 8.58 -19.07
CA GLU A 286 -3.27 9.77 -18.83
C GLU A 286 -4.08 10.88 -18.17
N THR A 287 -5.35 11.02 -18.56
CA THR A 287 -6.27 12.02 -18.03
C THR A 287 -7.57 11.39 -17.55
N PRO A 288 -8.30 12.03 -16.61
CA PRO A 288 -9.61 11.53 -16.19
C PRO A 288 -10.61 11.36 -17.33
N LEU A 289 -10.52 12.15 -18.41
CA LEU A 289 -11.43 12.09 -19.56
C LEU A 289 -11.31 10.78 -20.33
N ASP A 290 -10.12 10.18 -20.36
CA ASP A 290 -9.87 8.93 -21.10
C ASP A 290 -10.69 7.75 -20.57
N VAL A 291 -11.18 7.83 -19.32
CA VAL A 291 -12.07 6.81 -18.73
C VAL A 291 -13.36 6.62 -19.54
N VAL A 292 -13.83 7.68 -20.21
CA VAL A 292 -15.04 7.63 -21.05
C VAL A 292 -14.86 6.64 -22.18
N ASN A 293 -13.68 6.66 -22.83
CA ASN A 293 -13.35 5.72 -23.90
C ASN A 293 -13.20 4.29 -23.38
N VAL A 294 -12.67 4.13 -22.16
CA VAL A 294 -12.54 2.81 -21.52
C VAL A 294 -13.93 2.22 -21.24
N LEU A 295 -14.83 2.98 -20.63
CA LEU A 295 -16.17 2.51 -20.26
C LEU A 295 -17.09 2.31 -21.47
N LYS A 296 -17.02 3.17 -22.50
CA LYS A 296 -17.78 2.98 -23.76
C LYS A 296 -17.29 1.80 -24.60
N GLY A 297 -16.12 1.23 -24.30
CA GLY A 297 -15.56 0.08 -24.99
C GLY A 297 -16.00 -1.29 -24.45
N TYR A 298 -16.83 -1.32 -23.39
CA TYR A 298 -17.50 -2.51 -22.88
C TYR A 298 -18.86 -2.69 -23.55
#